data_AF-A0A669D1H8-F1
#
_entry.id   AF-A0A669D1H8-F1
#
_cell.length_a   1.000
_cell.length_b   1.000
_cell.length_c   1.000
_cell.angle_alpha   90.00
_cell.angle_beta   90.00
_cell.angle_gamma   90.00
#
_symmetry.space_group_name_H-M   'P 1'
#
loop_
_entity.id
_entity.type
_entity.pdbx_description
1 polymer ?
#
loop_
_entity_poly.entity_id
_entity_poly.type
_entity_poly.pdbx_seq_one_letter_code
_entity_poly.pdbx_strand_id
1 'polypeptide(L)'
;MNTAKWFRSVYEHTTLPAIYTTGFIIGLGANVWGLKSLLQKWKILGHINVFLLNLGIANFLFLPTLPFFATYYFMGNKWIFGEGFCKITRFCFNLNLYGSIGFLTCISVYRYLAIVHPMKVMGRITVTHSVAISVVVWLLVECGVERAVSMGCSYTEERRHRTLLWDEDNARESGTHWGFVVIVSVYFTVNKCAALH
;
A
#
# COMPACT_ATOMS: atom_id res chain seq x y z
N MET A 1 -20.97 -32.41 10.12
CA MET A 1 -20.51 -31.04 9.80
C MET A 1 -19.02 -31.00 10.08
N ASN A 2 -18.17 -30.86 9.05
CA ASN A 2 -16.72 -31.01 9.21
C ASN A 2 -16.14 -29.86 10.04
N THR A 3 -15.32 -30.17 11.05
CA THR A 3 -14.60 -29.20 11.89
C THR A 3 -13.87 -28.13 11.05
N ALA A 4 -13.28 -28.52 9.93
CA ALA A 4 -12.63 -27.60 8.99
C ALA A 4 -13.56 -26.52 8.41
N LYS A 5 -14.84 -26.85 8.13
CA LYS A 5 -15.81 -25.86 7.64
C LYS A 5 -16.23 -24.88 8.76
N TRP A 6 -16.32 -25.38 9.99
CA TRP A 6 -16.66 -24.57 11.15
C TRP A 6 -15.56 -23.57 11.49
N PHE A 7 -14.30 -24.01 11.48
CA PHE A 7 -13.14 -23.12 11.66
C PHE A 7 -13.07 -22.03 10.58
N ARG A 8 -13.29 -22.41 9.31
CA ARG A 8 -13.31 -21.44 8.20
C ARG A 8 -14.40 -20.38 8.39
N SER A 9 -15.62 -20.79 8.75
CA SER A 9 -16.73 -19.86 9.00
C SER A 9 -16.45 -18.89 10.15
N VAL A 10 -15.88 -19.36 11.26
CA VAL A 10 -15.53 -18.47 12.39
C VAL A 10 -14.40 -17.51 12.01
N TYR A 11 -13.41 -17.99 11.27
CA TYR A 11 -12.30 -17.16 10.81
C TYR A 11 -12.78 -16.04 9.86
N GLU A 12 -13.59 -16.39 8.86
CA GLU A 12 -14.07 -15.46 7.84
C GLU A 12 -15.04 -14.41 8.41
N HIS A 13 -15.96 -14.81 9.28
CA HIS A 13 -17.04 -13.90 9.74
C HIS A 13 -16.76 -13.21 11.07
N THR A 14 -15.85 -13.73 11.90
CA THR A 14 -15.61 -13.18 13.24
C THR A 14 -14.19 -12.67 13.39
N THR A 15 -13.19 -13.48 13.03
CA THR A 15 -11.79 -13.13 13.25
C THR A 15 -11.30 -12.05 12.27
N LEU A 16 -11.58 -12.19 10.98
CA LEU A 16 -11.14 -11.21 9.96
C LEU A 16 -11.73 -9.81 10.20
N PRO A 17 -13.05 -9.63 10.39
CA PRO A 17 -13.61 -8.31 10.67
C PRO A 17 -13.06 -7.68 11.95
N ALA A 18 -12.82 -8.47 12.99
CA ALA A 18 -12.21 -8.00 14.23
C ALA A 18 -10.77 -7.49 14.01
N ILE A 19 -9.96 -8.22 13.24
CA ILE A 19 -8.60 -7.80 12.87
C ILE A 19 -8.63 -6.50 12.05
N TYR A 20 -9.50 -6.38 11.06
CA TYR A 20 -9.57 -5.16 10.24
C TYR A 20 -10.06 -3.95 11.05
N THR A 21 -11.03 -4.14 11.95
CA THR A 21 -11.56 -3.06 12.81
C THR A 21 -10.55 -2.61 13.86
N THR A 22 -9.87 -3.55 14.52
CA THR A 22 -8.80 -3.22 15.48
C THR A 22 -7.60 -2.60 14.77
N GLY A 23 -7.24 -3.12 13.60
CA GLY A 23 -6.19 -2.57 12.74
C GLY A 23 -6.47 -1.13 12.32
N PHE A 24 -7.73 -0.77 12.07
CA PHE A 24 -8.14 0.60 11.80
C PHE A 24 -7.86 1.54 12.99
N ILE A 25 -8.28 1.17 14.20
CA ILE A 25 -8.11 1.99 15.41
C ILE A 25 -6.62 2.16 15.73
N ILE A 26 -5.89 1.05 15.79
CA ILE A 26 -4.44 1.05 16.09
C ILE A 26 -3.68 1.78 14.98
N GLY A 27 -4.01 1.49 13.73
CA GLY A 27 -3.36 2.06 12.56
C GLY A 27 -3.53 3.57 12.48
N LEU A 28 -4.74 4.10 12.73
CA LEU A 28 -4.96 5.54 12.79
C LEU A 28 -4.15 6.19 13.90
N GLY A 29 -4.23 5.65 15.12
CA GLY A 29 -3.48 6.18 16.26
C GLY A 29 -1.97 6.21 15.99
N ALA A 30 -1.42 5.11 15.50
CA ALA A 30 0.00 4.98 15.19
C ALA A 30 0.44 5.91 14.06
N ASN A 31 -0.35 6.06 12.98
CA ASN A 31 -0.01 6.93 11.86
C ASN A 31 -0.10 8.41 12.22
N VAL A 32 -1.13 8.82 12.97
CA VAL A 32 -1.24 10.19 13.50
C VAL A 32 -0.05 10.51 14.39
N TRP A 33 0.29 9.60 15.31
CA TRP A 33 1.44 9.78 16.20
C TRP A 33 2.76 9.83 15.44
N GLY A 34 2.94 8.94 14.45
CA GLY A 34 4.12 8.90 13.59
C GLY A 34 4.31 10.19 12.79
N LEU A 35 3.25 10.70 12.14
CA LEU A 35 3.32 11.97 11.42
C LEU A 35 3.57 13.16 12.36
N LYS A 36 2.94 13.18 13.54
CA LYS A 36 3.20 14.22 14.53
C LYS A 36 4.66 14.22 14.97
N SER A 37 5.22 13.04 15.25
CA SER A 37 6.64 12.89 15.60
C SER A 37 7.57 13.29 14.45
N LEU A 38 7.17 12.99 13.21
CA LEU A 38 7.89 13.40 12.00
C LEU A 38 7.95 14.92 11.88
N LEU A 39 6.83 15.62 12.06
CA LEU A 39 6.77 17.09 12.02
C LEU A 39 7.64 17.72 13.11
N GLN A 40 7.65 17.13 14.31
CA GLN A 40 8.53 17.58 15.39
C GLN A 40 10.02 17.38 15.08
N LYS A 41 10.38 16.28 14.40
CA LYS A 41 11.77 15.94 14.04
C LYS A 41 12.13 16.33 12.61
N TRP A 42 11.36 17.23 11.98
CA TRP A 42 11.51 17.55 10.57
C TRP A 42 12.92 18.05 10.22
N LYS A 43 13.51 18.91 11.08
CA LYS A 43 14.86 19.43 10.86
C LYS A 43 15.96 18.36 10.95
N ILE A 44 15.73 17.25 11.67
CA ILE A 44 16.72 16.20 11.92
C ILE A 44 16.73 15.16 10.80
N LEU A 45 15.54 14.81 10.29
CA LEU A 45 15.37 13.73 9.33
C LEU A 45 15.54 14.16 7.85
N GLY A 46 15.54 15.47 7.58
CA GLY A 46 15.90 16.06 6.28
C GLY A 46 15.19 15.43 5.08
N HIS A 47 15.95 14.77 4.21
CA HIS A 47 15.48 14.17 2.95
C HIS A 47 14.56 12.95 3.13
N ILE A 48 14.66 12.25 4.27
CA ILE A 48 13.84 11.07 4.57
C ILE A 48 12.38 11.47 4.87
N ASN A 49 12.15 12.72 5.31
CA ASN A 49 10.82 13.21 5.66
C ASN A 49 9.83 13.12 4.51
N VAL A 50 10.27 13.36 3.28
CA VAL A 50 9.41 13.31 2.11
C VAL A 50 8.88 11.88 1.93
N PHE A 51 9.74 10.87 2.03
CA PHE A 51 9.31 9.47 1.90
C PHE A 51 8.40 9.04 3.07
N LEU A 52 8.71 9.47 4.30
CA LEU A 52 7.87 9.19 5.47
C LEU A 52 6.51 9.89 5.40
N LEU A 53 6.45 11.11 4.86
CA LEU A 53 5.20 11.83 4.64
C LEU A 53 4.33 11.11 3.60
N ASN A 54 4.92 10.70 2.47
CA ASN A 54 4.22 9.93 1.44
C ASN A 54 3.70 8.59 1.98
N LEU A 55 4.48 7.90 2.81
CA LEU A 55 4.05 6.69 3.50
C LEU A 55 2.85 6.95 4.42
N GLY A 56 2.90 8.04 5.19
CA GLY A 56 1.78 8.46 6.03
C GLY A 56 0.52 8.76 5.21
N ILE A 57 0.65 9.53 4.12
CA ILE A 57 -0.47 9.84 3.21
C ILE A 57 -1.09 8.54 2.66
N ALA A 58 -0.26 7.59 2.19
CA ALA A 58 -0.74 6.30 1.72
C ALA A 58 -1.50 5.52 2.81
N ASN A 59 -1.06 5.59 4.07
CA ASN A 59 -1.75 4.95 5.19
C ASN A 59 -3.09 5.65 5.49
N PHE A 60 -3.16 6.99 5.46
CA PHE A 60 -4.41 7.72 5.64
C PHE A 60 -5.44 7.45 4.54
N LEU A 61 -4.99 7.16 3.32
CA LEU A 61 -5.87 6.75 2.23
C LEU A 61 -6.38 5.31 2.40
N PHE A 62 -5.56 4.41 2.95
CA PHE A 62 -5.89 3.00 3.12
C PHE A 62 -6.72 2.71 4.38
N LEU A 63 -6.37 3.29 5.54
CA LEU A 63 -7.01 2.97 6.82
C LEU A 63 -8.54 3.08 6.78
N PRO A 64 -9.15 4.14 6.17
CA PRO A 64 -10.61 4.23 6.05
C PRO A 64 -11.24 3.10 5.24
N THR A 65 -10.48 2.35 4.43
CA THR A 65 -10.98 1.23 3.63
C THR A 65 -11.08 -0.09 4.41
N LEU A 66 -10.34 -0.23 5.53
CA LEU A 66 -10.39 -1.39 6.43
C LEU A 66 -11.80 -1.73 6.96
N PRO A 67 -12.62 -0.77 7.45
CA PRO A 67 -13.97 -1.08 7.90
C PRO A 67 -14.87 -1.60 6.76
N PHE A 68 -14.66 -1.14 5.51
CA PHE A 68 -15.37 -1.69 4.36
C PHE A 68 -14.99 -3.15 4.09
N PHE A 69 -13.70 -3.50 4.24
CA PHE A 69 -13.27 -4.89 4.23
C PHE A 69 -13.91 -5.72 5.34
N ALA A 70 -13.97 -5.18 6.56
CA ALA A 70 -14.63 -5.86 7.68
C ALA A 70 -16.10 -6.19 7.34
N THR A 71 -16.84 -5.25 6.76
CA THR A 71 -18.23 -5.48 6.34
C THR A 71 -18.37 -6.47 5.18
N TYR A 72 -17.43 -6.49 4.24
CA TYR A 72 -17.40 -7.45 3.13
C TYR A 72 -17.27 -8.90 3.63
N TYR A 73 -16.33 -9.15 4.54
CA TYR A 73 -16.14 -10.47 5.13
C TYR A 73 -17.31 -10.86 6.04
N PHE A 74 -17.87 -9.90 6.78
CA PHE A 74 -19.05 -10.14 7.60
C PHE A 74 -20.26 -10.59 6.76
N MET A 75 -20.46 -10.01 5.57
CA MET A 75 -21.54 -10.36 4.63
C MET A 75 -21.29 -11.60 3.77
N GLY A 76 -20.26 -12.40 4.08
CA GLY A 76 -19.97 -13.65 3.37
C GLY A 76 -19.40 -13.42 1.98
N ASN A 77 -18.40 -12.53 1.91
CA ASN A 77 -17.67 -12.19 0.68
C ASN A 77 -18.55 -11.55 -0.40
N LYS A 78 -19.62 -10.84 -0.02
CA LYS A 78 -20.50 -10.14 -0.97
C LYS A 78 -20.29 -8.64 -0.86
N TRP A 79 -19.92 -7.99 -1.98
CA TRP A 79 -19.71 -6.55 -2.01
C TRP A 79 -21.01 -5.79 -2.30
N ILE A 80 -21.49 -5.01 -1.32
CA ILE A 80 -22.78 -4.30 -1.39
C ILE A 80 -22.67 -2.79 -1.68
N PHE A 81 -21.48 -2.19 -1.58
CA PHE A 81 -21.28 -0.75 -1.74
C PHE A 81 -21.19 -0.28 -3.21
N GLY A 82 -21.41 -1.21 -4.15
CA GLY A 82 -21.34 -0.94 -5.59
C GLY A 82 -19.92 -1.00 -6.17
N GLU A 83 -19.84 -0.99 -7.50
CA GLU A 83 -18.60 -1.23 -8.27
C GLU A 83 -17.55 -0.15 -8.04
N GLY A 84 -17.97 1.13 -7.95
CA GLY A 84 -17.05 2.24 -7.72
C GLY A 84 -16.28 2.09 -6.40
N PHE A 85 -16.98 1.74 -5.31
CA PHE A 85 -16.34 1.51 -4.02
C PHE A 85 -15.48 0.23 -4.00
N CYS A 86 -15.86 -0.83 -4.73
CA CYS A 86 -14.99 -2.03 -4.92
C CYS A 86 -13.64 -1.62 -5.50
N LYS A 87 -13.66 -0.82 -6.58
CA LYS A 87 -12.45 -0.36 -7.26
C LYS A 87 -11.62 0.55 -6.38
N ILE A 88 -12.24 1.54 -5.72
CA ILE A 88 -11.54 2.50 -4.84
C ILE A 88 -10.87 1.79 -3.66
N THR A 89 -11.59 0.89 -2.97
CA THR A 89 -11.01 0.20 -1.81
C THR A 89 -9.85 -0.70 -2.19
N ARG A 90 -9.96 -1.43 -3.32
CA ARG A 90 -8.88 -2.26 -3.84
C ARG A 90 -7.72 -1.42 -4.38
N PHE A 91 -8.01 -0.28 -4.99
CA PHE A 91 -7.01 0.68 -5.43
C PHE A 91 -6.20 1.20 -4.22
N CYS A 92 -6.86 1.72 -3.18
CA CYS A 92 -6.19 2.21 -1.97
C CYS A 92 -5.36 1.13 -1.27
N PHE A 93 -5.85 -0.12 -1.19
CA PHE A 93 -5.10 -1.23 -0.61
C PHE A 93 -3.80 -1.52 -1.37
N ASN A 94 -3.90 -1.70 -2.69
CA ASN A 94 -2.73 -2.00 -3.51
C ASN A 94 -1.77 -0.80 -3.56
N LEU A 95 -2.30 0.42 -3.66
CA LEU A 95 -1.52 1.64 -3.64
C LEU A 95 -0.74 1.80 -2.33
N ASN A 96 -1.36 1.47 -1.19
CA ASN A 96 -0.67 1.45 0.09
C ASN A 96 0.39 0.35 0.16
N LEU A 97 0.08 -0.87 -0.29
CA LEU A 97 1.01 -1.99 -0.28
C LEU A 97 2.25 -1.69 -1.11
N TYR A 98 2.08 -1.39 -2.40
CA TYR A 98 3.19 -1.14 -3.33
C TYR A 98 3.88 0.20 -3.05
N GLY A 99 3.12 1.24 -2.69
CA GLY A 99 3.66 2.53 -2.28
C GLY A 99 4.57 2.39 -1.05
N SER A 100 4.11 1.68 -0.02
CA SER A 100 4.91 1.44 1.19
C SER A 100 6.20 0.70 0.89
N ILE A 101 6.15 -0.36 0.07
CA ILE A 101 7.34 -1.09 -0.37
C ILE A 101 8.31 -0.16 -1.12
N GLY A 102 7.81 0.65 -2.05
CA GLY A 102 8.62 1.62 -2.81
C GLY A 102 9.29 2.66 -1.90
N PHE A 103 8.54 3.28 -1.00
CA PHE A 103 9.06 4.28 -0.07
C PHE A 103 10.04 3.69 0.94
N LEU A 104 9.74 2.50 1.51
CA LEU A 104 10.66 1.80 2.41
C LEU A 104 11.95 1.42 1.68
N THR A 105 11.88 1.00 0.42
CA THR A 105 13.07 0.72 -0.40
C THR A 105 13.91 1.98 -0.58
N CYS A 106 13.29 3.12 -0.92
CA CYS A 106 13.98 4.41 -1.01
C CYS A 106 14.69 4.77 0.30
N ILE A 107 14.00 4.63 1.45
CA ILE A 107 14.54 4.94 2.78
C ILE A 107 15.73 4.02 3.10
N SER A 108 15.59 2.71 2.83
CA SER A 108 16.63 1.72 3.07
C SER A 108 17.88 1.97 2.22
N VAL A 109 17.71 2.23 0.92
CA VAL A 109 18.83 2.55 0.02
C VAL A 109 19.50 3.86 0.42
N TYR A 110 18.72 4.90 0.77
CA TYR A 110 19.26 6.16 1.25
C TYR A 110 20.12 5.97 2.51
N ARG A 111 19.62 5.23 3.50
CA ARG A 111 20.38 4.93 4.73
C ARG A 111 21.63 4.12 4.44
N TYR A 112 21.53 3.13 3.56
CA TYR A 112 22.68 2.32 3.15
C TYR A 112 23.77 3.19 2.52
N LEU A 113 23.43 4.06 1.57
CA LEU A 113 24.38 4.95 0.92
C LEU A 113 24.98 5.97 1.89
N ALA A 114 24.20 6.50 2.82
CA ALA A 114 24.70 7.44 3.84
C ALA A 114 25.73 6.79 4.78
N ILE A 115 25.58 5.50 5.08
CA ILE A 115 26.48 4.74 5.95
C ILE A 115 27.74 4.31 5.18
N VAL A 116 27.59 3.75 3.98
CA VAL A 116 28.70 3.15 3.22
C VAL A 116 29.50 4.19 2.43
N HIS A 117 28.85 5.26 1.97
CA HIS A 117 29.46 6.30 1.15
C HIS A 117 29.13 7.72 1.66
N PRO A 118 29.51 8.07 2.90
CA PRO A 118 29.15 9.36 3.51
C PRO A 118 29.59 10.55 2.66
N MET A 119 30.79 10.49 2.04
CA MET A 119 31.33 11.54 1.17
C MET A 119 30.57 11.71 -0.17
N LYS A 120 29.91 10.65 -0.68
CA LYS A 120 29.11 10.73 -1.91
C LYS A 120 27.67 11.22 -1.65
N VAL A 121 27.20 11.14 -0.42
CA VAL A 121 25.80 11.47 -0.07
C VAL A 121 25.68 12.82 0.62
N MET A 122 26.70 13.26 1.37
CA MET A 122 26.67 14.52 2.10
C MET A 122 26.54 15.73 1.16
N GLY A 123 25.35 16.34 1.13
CA GLY A 123 25.02 17.51 0.31
C GLY A 123 24.51 17.25 -1.11
N ARG A 124 24.43 15.99 -1.57
CA ARG A 124 24.09 15.67 -2.98
C ARG A 124 22.65 15.23 -3.21
N ILE A 125 22.02 14.53 -2.27
CA ILE A 125 20.60 14.16 -2.38
C ILE A 125 19.78 15.31 -1.82
N THR A 126 19.10 16.08 -2.67
CA THR A 126 18.28 17.22 -2.25
C THR A 126 16.81 16.83 -2.07
N VAL A 127 16.03 17.68 -1.40
CA VAL A 127 14.57 17.50 -1.24
C VAL A 127 13.87 17.36 -2.59
N THR A 128 14.33 18.10 -3.61
CA THR A 128 13.80 18.05 -4.97
C THR A 128 13.94 16.65 -5.59
N HIS A 129 15.07 15.97 -5.38
CA HIS A 129 15.25 14.59 -5.83
C HIS A 129 14.31 13.63 -5.10
N SER A 130 14.15 13.77 -3.77
CA SER A 130 13.20 12.94 -3.02
C SER A 130 11.77 13.13 -3.51
N VAL A 131 11.36 14.36 -3.82
CA VAL A 131 10.02 14.65 -4.39
C VAL A 131 9.88 14.02 -5.78
N ALA A 132 10.87 14.18 -6.66
CA ALA A 132 10.85 13.59 -7.99
C ALA A 132 10.76 12.05 -7.94
N ILE A 133 11.57 11.41 -7.09
CA ILE A 133 11.53 9.95 -6.87
C ILE A 133 10.16 9.54 -6.35
N SER A 134 9.60 10.27 -5.39
CA SER A 134 8.25 10.00 -4.89
C SER A 134 7.20 10.07 -5.98
N VAL A 135 7.22 11.09 -6.84
CA VAL A 135 6.28 11.22 -7.96
C VAL A 135 6.41 10.03 -8.91
N VAL A 136 7.63 9.61 -9.25
CA VAL A 136 7.85 8.43 -10.08
C VAL A 136 7.30 7.16 -9.43
N VAL A 137 7.52 6.97 -8.12
CA VAL A 137 6.96 5.84 -7.36
C VAL A 137 5.44 5.85 -7.42
N TRP A 138 4.81 6.99 -7.18
CA TRP A 138 3.35 7.13 -7.27
C TRP A 138 2.82 6.77 -8.64
N LEU A 139 3.39 7.32 -9.72
CA LEU A 139 2.95 7.04 -11.09
C LEU A 139 3.11 5.57 -11.47
N LEU A 140 4.22 4.94 -11.07
CA LEU A 140 4.45 3.51 -11.31
C LEU A 140 3.43 2.64 -10.57
N VAL A 141 3.13 2.99 -9.33
CA VAL A 141 2.13 2.29 -8.51
C VAL A 141 0.74 2.48 -9.11
N GLU A 142 0.32 3.70 -9.40
CA GLU A 142 -1.00 3.99 -9.99
C GLU A 142 -1.20 3.25 -11.32
N CYS A 143 -0.20 3.28 -12.21
CA CYS A 143 -0.27 2.60 -13.50
C CYS A 143 -0.34 1.06 -13.37
N GLY A 144 0.38 0.48 -12.41
CA GLY A 144 0.33 -0.97 -12.15
C GLY A 144 -0.99 -1.40 -11.48
N VAL A 145 -1.48 -0.57 -10.55
CA VAL A 145 -2.69 -0.86 -9.78
C VAL A 145 -3.95 -0.73 -10.62
N GLU A 146 -4.04 0.23 -11.54
CA GLU A 146 -5.20 0.37 -12.43
C GLU A 146 -5.47 -0.93 -13.21
N ARG A 147 -4.42 -1.55 -13.76
CA ARG A 147 -4.51 -2.86 -14.43
C ARG A 147 -5.02 -3.95 -13.49
N ALA A 148 -4.43 -4.08 -12.31
CA ALA A 148 -4.82 -5.12 -11.34
C ALA A 148 -6.26 -4.95 -10.83
N VAL A 149 -6.70 -3.72 -10.60
CA VAL A 149 -8.07 -3.42 -10.13
C VAL A 149 -9.10 -3.65 -11.24
N SER A 150 -8.76 -3.28 -12.49
CA SER A 150 -9.66 -3.49 -13.64
C SER A 150 -9.96 -4.98 -13.89
N MET A 151 -8.98 -5.85 -13.65
CA MET A 151 -9.11 -7.30 -13.82
C MET A 151 -9.69 -8.01 -12.58
N GLY A 152 -9.53 -7.44 -11.38
CA GLY A 152 -9.89 -8.10 -10.13
C GLY A 152 -11.34 -7.94 -9.65
N CYS A 153 -12.06 -6.87 -10.01
CA CYS A 153 -13.48 -6.72 -9.64
C CYS A 153 -14.36 -7.33 -10.72
N SER A 154 -14.92 -8.53 -10.48
CA SER A 154 -15.75 -9.27 -11.43
C SER A 154 -17.16 -9.51 -10.90
N TYR A 155 -18.12 -9.58 -11.82
CA TYR A 155 -19.50 -9.93 -11.51
C TYR A 155 -19.66 -11.45 -11.57
N THR A 156 -20.19 -12.05 -10.51
CA THR A 156 -20.69 -13.43 -10.57
C THR A 156 -22.19 -13.44 -10.84
N GLU A 157 -22.62 -14.33 -11.73
CA GLU A 157 -24.00 -14.64 -12.02
C GLU A 157 -24.45 -15.82 -11.16
N GLU A 158 -25.05 -15.55 -9.99
CA GLU A 158 -25.68 -16.58 -9.17
C GLU A 158 -27.22 -16.46 -9.25
N ARG A 159 -27.80 -17.19 -10.21
CA ARG A 159 -29.22 -17.58 -10.46
C ARG A 159 -30.39 -16.58 -10.29
N ARG A 160 -30.23 -15.37 -9.75
CA ARG A 160 -31.24 -14.28 -9.82
C ARG A 160 -30.71 -12.89 -9.45
N HIS A 161 -29.49 -12.76 -8.89
CA HIS A 161 -28.89 -11.47 -8.55
C HIS A 161 -27.42 -11.42 -8.98
N ARG A 162 -27.01 -10.31 -9.63
CA ARG A 162 -25.60 -10.01 -9.91
C ARG A 162 -24.92 -9.58 -8.61
N THR A 163 -23.86 -10.28 -8.21
CA THR A 163 -23.08 -9.95 -7.00
C THR A 163 -21.65 -9.60 -7.39
N LEU A 164 -21.13 -8.52 -6.81
CA LEU A 164 -19.75 -8.11 -6.99
C LEU A 164 -18.84 -8.91 -6.07
N LEU A 165 -17.81 -9.52 -6.66
CA LEU A 165 -16.76 -10.29 -6.00
C LEU A 165 -15.40 -9.78 -6.42
N TRP A 166 -14.41 -9.96 -5.54
CA TRP A 166 -13.03 -9.73 -5.89
C TRP A 166 -12.32 -11.06 -6.13
N ASP A 167 -11.76 -11.21 -7.32
CA ASP A 167 -10.99 -12.38 -7.73
C ASP A 167 -9.52 -12.20 -7.29
N GLU A 168 -9.11 -12.95 -6.27
CA GLU A 168 -7.76 -12.85 -5.71
C GLU A 168 -6.69 -13.40 -6.65
N ASP A 169 -7.01 -14.41 -7.46
CA ASP A 169 -6.03 -15.14 -8.28
C ASP A 169 -5.57 -14.29 -9.46
N ASN A 170 -6.52 -13.68 -10.18
CA ASN A 170 -6.23 -12.74 -11.27
C ASN A 170 -5.47 -11.49 -10.77
N ALA A 171 -5.83 -10.99 -9.59
CA ALA A 171 -5.15 -9.84 -8.99
C ALA A 171 -3.71 -10.18 -8.55
N ARG A 172 -3.46 -11.39 -8.05
CA ARG A 172 -2.14 -11.85 -7.57
C ARG A 172 -1.15 -12.09 -8.69
N GLU A 173 -1.61 -12.64 -9.82
CA GLU A 173 -0.76 -12.89 -11.00
C GLU A 173 -0.22 -11.58 -11.59
N SER A 174 -1.07 -10.55 -11.73
CA SER A 174 -0.60 -9.21 -12.10
C SER A 174 0.26 -8.57 -11.01
N GLY A 175 -0.18 -8.65 -9.74
CA GLY A 175 0.45 -7.92 -8.64
C GLY A 175 1.89 -8.33 -8.31
N THR A 176 2.24 -9.61 -8.49
CA THR A 176 3.58 -10.11 -8.15
C THR A 176 4.63 -9.56 -9.11
N HIS A 177 4.34 -9.55 -10.41
CA HIS A 177 5.26 -9.02 -11.43
C HIS A 177 5.47 -7.50 -11.27
N TRP A 178 4.40 -6.74 -11.02
CA TRP A 178 4.48 -5.29 -10.82
C TRP A 178 5.23 -4.90 -9.55
N GLY A 179 5.09 -5.66 -8.46
CA GLY A 179 5.86 -5.43 -7.24
C GLY A 179 7.37 -5.50 -7.46
N PHE A 180 7.84 -6.51 -8.21
CA PHE A 180 9.26 -6.62 -8.59
C PHE A 180 9.72 -5.46 -9.47
N VAL A 181 8.90 -5.04 -10.45
CA VAL A 181 9.21 -3.90 -11.33
C VAL A 181 9.38 -2.61 -10.52
N VAL A 182 8.52 -2.35 -9.54
CA VAL A 182 8.62 -1.17 -8.67
C VAL A 182 9.93 -1.20 -7.88
N ILE A 183 10.25 -2.32 -7.22
CA ILE A 183 11.48 -2.44 -6.41
C ILE A 183 12.72 -2.21 -7.27
N VAL A 184 12.81 -2.89 -8.43
CA VAL A 184 13.97 -2.79 -9.32
C VAL A 184 14.11 -1.38 -9.90
N SER A 185 13.01 -0.78 -10.36
CA SER A 185 13.02 0.58 -10.93
C SER A 185 13.43 1.63 -9.89
N VAL A 186 12.93 1.51 -8.66
CA VAL A 186 13.30 2.38 -7.54
C VAL A 186 14.78 2.22 -7.19
N TYR A 187 15.27 1.00 -7.06
CA TYR A 187 16.67 0.72 -6.76
C TYR A 187 17.60 1.35 -7.81
N PHE A 188 17.30 1.17 -9.10
CA PHE A 188 18.09 1.77 -10.18
C PHE A 188 18.00 3.30 -10.20
N THR A 189 16.82 3.87 -9.95
CA THR A 189 16.62 5.33 -9.94
C THR A 189 17.42 6.00 -8.82
N VAL A 190 17.37 5.42 -7.61
CA VAL A 190 18.10 5.94 -6.45
C VAL A 190 19.61 5.78 -6.65
N ASN A 191 20.08 4.62 -7.13
CA ASN A 191 21.50 4.41 -7.40
C ASN A 191 22.03 5.31 -8.53
N LYS A 192 21.27 5.53 -9.60
CA LYS A 192 21.64 6.48 -10.65
C LYS A 192 21.74 7.90 -10.10
N CYS A 193 20.77 8.36 -9.30
CA CYS A 193 20.85 9.68 -8.66
C CYS A 193 22.07 9.80 -7.73
N ALA A 194 22.47 8.72 -7.07
CA ALA A 194 23.66 8.69 -6.22
C ALA A 194 25.00 8.61 -7.01
N ALA A 195 24.97 8.07 -8.24
CA ALA A 195 26.14 7.84 -9.08
C ALA A 195 26.40 8.92 -10.14
N LEU A 196 25.40 9.75 -10.48
CA LEU A 196 25.48 10.71 -11.58
C LEU A 196 26.33 11.96 -11.32
N HIS A 197 27.00 12.14 -10.16
CA HIS A 197 27.86 13.31 -9.88
C HIS A 197 28.98 13.04 -8.88
#